data_AF-A0A6I1DTH5-F1
#
_entry.id   AF-A0A6I1DTH5-F1
#
_cell.length_a   1.000
_cell.length_b   1.000
_cell.length_c   1.000
_cell.angle_alpha   90.00
_cell.angle_beta   90.00
_cell.angle_gamma   90.00
#
_symmetry.space_group_name_H-M   'P 1'
#
loop_
_entity.id
_entity.type
_entity.pdbx_description
1 polymer ?
#
loop_
_entity_poly.entity_id
_entity_poly.type
_entity_poly.pdbx_seq_one_letter_code
_entity_poly.pdbx_strand_id
1 'polypeptide(L)'
;EGRYMACCPAHDDRTPSLSIKECDDGRLLVHCFAGCPTGDVLTAVGLSLGDLFPDGMRSHHKPGLPHWKMERLRAHADHERAVLACMRSDAARGELVDPERAAKAKERLRKIGGLLND
;
A
#
# COMPACT_ATOMS: atom_id res chain seq x y z
N GLU A 1 13.71 25.97 9.08
CA GLU A 1 14.33 25.61 10.38
C GLU A 1 13.22 25.18 11.33
N GLY A 2 13.41 24.12 12.11
CA GLY A 2 12.36 23.52 12.95
C GLY A 2 12.79 22.19 13.56
N ARG A 3 14.02 22.10 14.07
CA ARG A 3 14.57 20.87 14.68
C ARG A 3 14.84 21.08 16.15
N TYR A 4 14.34 20.17 16.97
CA TYR A 4 14.42 20.19 18.43
C TYR A 4 15.03 18.88 18.94
N MET A 5 15.73 18.98 20.07
CA MET A 5 16.25 17.83 20.82
C MET A 5 15.66 17.84 22.22
N ALA A 6 15.21 16.69 22.70
CA ALA A 6 14.63 16.52 24.03
C ALA A 6 15.04 15.17 24.65
N CYS A 7 14.83 15.03 25.96
CA CYS A 7 14.87 13.72 26.60
C CYS A 7 13.64 12.91 26.16
N CYS A 8 13.85 11.65 25.83
CA CYS A 8 12.77 10.74 25.46
C CYS A 8 11.90 10.44 26.68
N PRO A 9 10.58 10.64 26.60
CA PRO A 9 9.66 10.33 27.71
C PRO A 9 9.37 8.83 27.86
N ALA A 10 9.75 8.00 26.87
CA ALA A 10 9.50 6.55 26.87
C ALA A 10 10.57 5.73 27.60
N HIS A 11 11.67 6.35 28.04
CA HIS A 11 12.69 5.70 28.88
C HIS A 11 13.27 6.70 29.89
N ASP A 12 14.00 6.21 30.90
CA ASP A 12 14.75 7.06 31.82
C ASP A 12 15.93 7.71 31.09
N ASP A 13 15.67 8.86 30.46
CA ASP A 13 16.62 9.52 29.58
C ASP A 13 17.35 10.67 30.28
N ARG A 14 18.67 10.53 30.41
CA ARG A 14 19.53 11.52 31.09
C ARG A 14 20.21 12.50 30.15
N THR A 15 20.20 12.21 28.85
CA THR A 15 20.79 13.05 27.81
C THR A 15 19.82 13.13 26.64
N PRO A 16 19.62 14.28 25.99
CA PRO A 16 18.65 14.40 24.91
C PRO A 16 18.83 13.37 23.79
N SER A 17 17.97 12.35 23.74
CA SER A 17 17.99 11.29 22.72
C SER A 17 16.85 11.38 21.72
N LEU A 18 15.86 12.23 21.95
CA LEU A 18 14.69 12.42 21.09
C LEU A 18 14.91 13.59 20.13
N SER A 19 14.93 13.32 18.83
CA SER A 19 14.87 14.34 17.78
C SER A 19 13.43 14.54 17.34
N ILE A 20 13.02 15.81 17.28
CA ILE A 20 11.75 16.26 16.70
C ILE A 20 12.07 17.21 15.56
N LYS A 21 11.50 16.99 14.38
CA LYS A 21 11.71 17.86 13.22
C LYS A 21 10.37 18.18 12.56
N GLU A 22 10.10 19.46 12.39
CA GLU A 22 9.05 19.97 11.53
C GLU A 22 9.51 19.93 10.06
N CYS A 23 8.71 19.28 9.23
CA CYS A 23 8.89 19.23 7.77
C CYS A 23 8.23 20.43 7.11
N ASP A 24 8.68 20.78 5.91
CA ASP A 24 8.14 21.92 5.15
C ASP A 24 6.65 21.73 4.78
N ASP A 25 6.14 20.50 4.85
CA ASP A 25 4.72 20.15 4.63
C ASP A 25 3.89 20.09 5.92
N GLY A 26 4.44 20.54 7.05
CA GLY A 26 3.76 20.60 8.35
C GLY A 26 3.78 19.30 9.16
N ARG A 27 4.39 18.22 8.65
CA ARG A 27 4.55 16.97 9.42
C ARG A 27 5.62 17.08 10.49
N LEU A 28 5.43 16.34 11.58
CA LEU A 28 6.44 16.13 12.61
C LEU A 28 7.12 14.77 12.46
N LEU A 29 8.44 14.77 12.29
CA LEU A 29 9.28 13.58 12.36
C LEU A 29 9.81 13.43 13.78
N VAL A 30 9.50 12.29 14.40
CA VAL A 30 9.91 11.97 15.77
C VAL A 30 10.76 10.72 15.75
N HIS A 31 11.99 10.81 16.26
CA HIS A 31 12.92 9.69 16.31
C HIS A 31 13.73 9.71 17.61
N CYS A 32 13.65 8.62 18.37
CA CYS A 32 14.51 8.38 19.53
C CYS A 32 15.74 7.59 19.11
N PHE A 33 16.93 8.16 19.30
CA PHE A 33 18.20 7.51 18.98
C PHE A 33 18.57 6.37 19.93
N ALA A 34 17.86 6.23 21.06
CA ALA A 34 17.99 5.07 21.96
C ALA A 34 17.13 3.87 21.53
N GLY A 35 16.28 4.02 20.50
CA GLY A 35 15.51 2.92 19.90
C GLY A 35 14.08 2.76 20.40
N CYS A 36 13.54 3.71 21.17
CA CYS A 36 12.13 3.68 21.56
C CYS A 36 11.21 3.73 20.32
N PRO A 37 10.16 2.89 20.26
CA PRO A 37 9.12 2.99 19.24
C PRO A 37 8.46 4.36 19.28
N THR A 38 8.17 4.95 18.10
CA THR A 38 7.49 6.25 18.02
C THR A 38 6.14 6.24 18.76
N GLY A 39 5.39 5.13 18.71
CA GLY A 39 4.12 5.00 19.43
C GLY A 39 4.26 5.15 20.95
N ASP A 40 5.31 4.59 21.54
CA ASP A 40 5.57 4.67 22.98
C ASP A 40 5.94 6.10 23.38
N VAL A 41 6.76 6.77 22.57
CA VAL A 41 7.13 8.18 22.76
C VAL A 41 5.90 9.08 22.78
N LEU A 42 4.98 8.90 21.82
CA LEU A 42 3.76 9.70 21.72
C LEU A 42 2.80 9.40 22.87
N THR A 43 2.61 8.12 23.18
CA THR A 43 1.72 7.69 24.27
C THR A 43 2.18 8.25 25.62
N ALA A 44 3.50 8.31 25.86
CA ALA A 44 4.06 8.86 27.09
C ALA A 44 3.73 10.35 27.33
N VAL A 45 3.36 11.09 26.27
CA VAL A 45 2.93 12.50 26.36
C VAL A 45 1.45 12.70 25.99
N GLY A 46 0.67 11.62 25.89
CA GLY A 46 -0.76 11.68 25.60
C GLY A 46 -1.10 12.03 24.15
N LEU A 47 -0.19 11.78 23.21
CA LEU A 47 -0.38 11.98 21.78
C LEU A 47 -0.58 10.66 21.04
N SER A 48 -1.17 10.75 19.85
CA SER A 48 -1.35 9.67 18.89
C SER A 48 -0.49 9.89 17.64
N LEU A 49 -0.35 8.85 16.81
CA LEU A 49 0.30 8.99 15.50
C LEU A 49 -0.37 10.02 14.59
N GLY A 50 -1.68 10.24 14.74
CA GLY A 50 -2.43 11.22 13.94
C GLY A 50 -1.97 12.65 14.17
N ASP A 51 -1.57 12.97 15.41
CA ASP A 51 -1.15 14.32 15.82
C ASP A 51 0.18 14.75 15.17
N LEU A 52 0.91 13.82 14.52
CA LEU A 52 2.13 14.13 13.77
C LEU A 52 1.87 14.69 12.37
N PHE A 53 0.61 14.72 11.92
CA PHE A 53 0.23 15.10 10.57
C PHE A 53 -0.77 16.25 10.59
N PRO A 54 -0.66 17.24 9.69
CA PRO A 54 -1.67 18.28 9.53
C PRO A 54 -3.03 17.71 9.11
N ASP A 55 -4.10 18.35 9.57
CA ASP A 55 -5.46 18.04 9.13
C ASP A 55 -5.59 18.14 7.61
N GLY A 56 -6.18 17.11 6.99
CA GLY A 56 -6.39 17.08 5.54
C GLY A 56 -5.13 16.79 4.72
N MET A 57 -4.00 16.44 5.35
CA MET A 57 -2.88 15.86 4.64
C MET A 57 -3.33 14.54 4.02
N ARG A 58 -3.58 14.58 2.70
CA ARG A 58 -3.83 13.37 1.92
C ARG A 58 -2.64 12.46 2.15
N SER A 59 -2.88 11.26 2.67
CA SER A 59 -1.90 10.17 2.58
C SER A 59 -1.31 10.26 1.18
N HIS A 60 0.03 10.32 1.07
CA HIS A 60 0.70 9.98 -0.19
C HIS A 60 0.42 8.50 -0.44
N HIS A 61 -0.85 8.16 -0.70
CA HIS A 61 -1.24 6.91 -1.27
C HIS A 61 -0.35 6.74 -2.48
N LYS A 62 0.31 5.59 -2.54
CA LYS A 62 1.05 5.20 -3.72
C LYS A 62 0.11 5.49 -4.89
N PRO A 63 0.54 6.30 -5.89
CA PRO A 63 -0.32 6.51 -7.04
C PRO A 63 -0.72 5.14 -7.54
N GLY A 64 -2.00 4.97 -7.84
CA GLY A 64 -2.50 3.74 -8.45
C GLY A 64 -1.65 3.37 -9.68
N LEU A 65 -1.80 2.14 -10.15
CA LEU A 65 -1.01 1.66 -11.28
C LEU A 65 -1.01 2.68 -12.45
N PRO A 66 0.16 3.02 -13.01
CA PRO A 66 0.24 3.99 -14.08
C PRO A 66 -0.58 3.52 -15.30
N HIS A 67 -1.13 4.45 -16.07
CA HIS A 67 -2.07 4.16 -17.18
C HIS A 67 -1.59 3.03 -18.11
N TRP A 68 -0.34 3.06 -18.55
CA TRP A 68 0.23 2.02 -19.43
C TRP A 68 0.16 0.61 -18.82
N LYS A 69 0.31 0.50 -17.49
CA LYS A 69 0.24 -0.77 -16.78
C LYS A 69 -1.21 -1.24 -16.66
N MET A 70 -2.13 -0.31 -16.42
CA MET A 70 -3.58 -0.58 -16.45
C MET A 70 -4.04 -1.06 -17.83
N GLU A 71 -3.61 -0.38 -18.88
CA GLU A 71 -3.91 -0.74 -20.27
C GLU A 71 -3.40 -2.14 -20.61
N ARG A 72 -2.15 -2.45 -20.24
CA ARG A 72 -1.57 -3.78 -20.46
C ARG A 72 -2.30 -4.89 -19.68
N LEU A 73 -2.71 -4.60 -18.44
CA LEU A 73 -3.49 -5.55 -17.62
C LEU A 73 -4.89 -5.77 -18.21
N ARG A 74 -5.55 -4.73 -18.71
CA ARG A 74 -6.83 -4.83 -19.40
C ARG A 74 -6.71 -5.68 -20.66
N ALA A 75 -5.72 -5.40 -21.52
CA ALA A 75 -5.47 -6.21 -22.72
C ALA A 75 -5.22 -7.69 -22.39
N HIS A 76 -4.47 -7.97 -21.31
CA HIS A 76 -4.29 -9.34 -20.85
C HIS A 76 -5.60 -9.97 -20.34
N ALA A 77 -6.45 -9.22 -19.63
CA ALA A 77 -7.75 -9.72 -19.20
C ALA A 77 -8.66 -10.03 -20.40
N ASP A 78 -8.64 -9.20 -21.44
CA ASP A 78 -9.43 -9.41 -22.64
C ASP A 78 -8.98 -10.65 -23.42
N HIS A 79 -7.66 -10.92 -23.49
CA HIS A 79 -7.16 -12.17 -24.04
C HIS A 79 -7.69 -13.40 -23.29
N GLU A 80 -7.60 -13.41 -21.95
CA GLU A 80 -8.07 -14.54 -21.15
C GLU A 80 -9.61 -14.72 -21.23
N ARG A 81 -10.36 -13.62 -21.34
CA ARG A 81 -11.81 -13.65 -21.61
C ARG A 81 -12.11 -14.25 -22.97
N ALA A 82 -11.36 -13.86 -24.01
CA ALA A 82 -11.53 -14.41 -25.34
C ALA A 82 -11.23 -15.92 -25.36
N VAL A 83 -10.17 -16.37 -24.68
CA VAL A 83 -9.87 -17.80 -24.50
C VAL A 83 -11.07 -18.53 -23.88
N LEU A 84 -11.61 -18.04 -22.77
CA LEU A 84 -12.77 -18.66 -22.13
C LEU A 84 -14.05 -18.61 -23.00
N ALA A 85 -14.24 -17.56 -23.79
CA ALA A 85 -15.37 -17.43 -24.71
C ALA A 85 -15.30 -18.47 -25.84
N CYS A 86 -14.13 -18.65 -26.46
CA CYS A 86 -13.91 -19.70 -27.46
C CYS A 86 -14.16 -21.09 -26.85
N MET A 87 -13.58 -21.36 -25.68
CA MET A 87 -13.77 -22.65 -25.00
C MET A 87 -15.24 -22.93 -24.66
N ARG A 88 -16.01 -21.90 -24.30
CA ARG A 88 -17.46 -22.03 -24.08
C ARG A 88 -18.21 -22.35 -25.38
N SER A 89 -17.80 -21.76 -26.50
CA SER A 89 -18.37 -22.05 -27.82
C SER A 89 -18.09 -23.49 -28.24
N ASP A 90 -16.86 -23.97 -28.07
CA ASP A 90 -16.44 -25.33 -28.41
C ASP A 90 -17.20 -26.36 -27.55
N ALA A 91 -17.30 -26.11 -26.24
CA ALA A 91 -18.09 -26.95 -25.34
C ALA A 91 -19.58 -27.02 -25.72
N ALA A 92 -20.17 -25.89 -26.17
CA ALA A 92 -21.55 -25.87 -26.64
C ALA A 92 -21.77 -26.67 -27.93
N ARG A 93 -20.71 -26.89 -28.72
CA ARG A 93 -20.69 -27.73 -29.91
C ARG A 93 -20.39 -29.20 -29.60
N GLY A 94 -20.19 -29.56 -28.34
CA GLY A 94 -19.82 -30.91 -27.92
C GLY A 94 -18.36 -31.26 -28.20
N GLU A 95 -17.51 -30.27 -28.49
CA GLU A 95 -16.09 -30.49 -28.72
C GLU A 95 -15.34 -30.67 -27.39
N LEU A 96 -14.24 -31.42 -27.42
CA LEU A 96 -13.39 -31.63 -26.25
C LEU A 96 -12.67 -30.33 -25.89
N VAL A 97 -12.83 -29.90 -24.64
CA VAL A 97 -12.20 -28.69 -24.09
C VAL A 97 -11.26 -29.07 -22.96
N ASP A 98 -10.05 -28.51 -22.98
CA ASP A 98 -9.05 -28.72 -21.93
C ASP A 98 -9.46 -27.97 -20.63
N PRO A 99 -9.81 -28.69 -19.55
CA PRO A 99 -10.22 -28.06 -18.30
C PRO A 99 -9.07 -27.34 -17.59
N GLU A 100 -7.82 -27.78 -17.77
CA GLU A 100 -6.64 -27.16 -17.15
C GLU A 100 -6.39 -25.77 -17.76
N ARG A 101 -6.52 -25.66 -19.09
CA ARG A 101 -6.44 -24.38 -19.80
C ARG A 101 -7.51 -23.39 -19.31
N ALA A 102 -8.73 -23.86 -19.07
CA ALA A 102 -9.81 -23.02 -18.55
C ALA A 102 -9.51 -22.55 -17.12
N ALA A 103 -8.99 -23.46 -16.28
CA ALA A 103 -8.61 -23.13 -14.90
C ALA A 103 -7.50 -22.07 -14.86
N LYS A 104 -6.47 -22.20 -15.71
CA LYS A 104 -5.36 -21.25 -15.82
C LYS A 104 -5.82 -19.86 -16.27
N ALA A 105 -6.72 -19.78 -17.26
CA ALA A 105 -7.29 -18.52 -17.71
C ALA A 105 -8.09 -17.81 -16.60
N LYS A 106 -8.93 -18.56 -15.86
CA LYS A 106 -9.67 -18.05 -14.69
C LYS A 106 -8.74 -17.55 -13.58
N GLU A 107 -7.67 -18.28 -13.29
CA GLU A 107 -6.69 -17.88 -12.28
C GLU A 107 -6.02 -16.56 -12.64
N ARG A 108 -5.61 -16.40 -13.90
CA ARG A 108 -5.01 -15.16 -14.41
C ARG A 108 -5.98 -13.98 -14.31
N LEU A 109 -7.25 -14.17 -14.67
CA LEU A 109 -8.29 -13.14 -14.51
C LEU A 109 -8.46 -12.71 -13.05
N ARG A 110 -8.46 -13.66 -12.11
CA ARG A 110 -8.51 -13.35 -10.67
C ARG A 110 -7.33 -12.51 -10.21
N LYS A 111 -6.11 -12.89 -10.63
CA LYS A 111 -4.88 -12.15 -10.30
C LYS A 111 -4.91 -10.72 -10.86
N ILE A 112 -5.36 -10.55 -12.11
CA ILE A 112 -5.49 -9.23 -12.73
C ILE A 112 -6.57 -8.39 -12.04
N GLY A 113 -7.70 -9.01 -11.69
CA GLY A 113 -8.79 -8.34 -10.98
C GLY A 113 -8.34 -7.77 -9.63
N GLY A 114 -7.50 -8.49 -8.88
CA GLY A 114 -6.89 -7.96 -7.66
C GLY A 114 -6.07 -6.70 -7.92
N LEU A 115 -5.23 -6.72 -8.97
CA LEU A 115 -4.39 -5.57 -9.31
C LEU A 115 -5.15 -4.36 -9.86
N LEU A 116 -6.30 -4.55 -10.51
CA LEU A 116 -7.08 -3.44 -11.08
C LEU A 116 -8.01 -2.76 -10.05
N ASN A 117 -8.28 -3.43 -8.93
CA ASN A 117 -9.16 -2.95 -7.86
C ASN A 117 -8.40 -2.38 -6.65
N ASP A 118 -7.08 -2.53 -6.60
CA ASP A 118 -6.13 -1.88 -5.66
C ASP A 118 -5.64 -0.52 -6.22
#